data_AF-A0A388LGY4-F1
#
_entry.id   AF-A0A388LGY4-F1
#
_cell.length_a   1.000
_cell.length_b   1.000
_cell.length_c   1.000
_cell.angle_alpha   90.00
_cell.angle_beta   90.00
_cell.angle_gamma   90.00
#
_symmetry.space_group_name_H-M   'P 1'
#
loop_
_entity.id
_entity.type
_entity.pdbx_description
1 polymer ?
#
loop_
_entity_poly.entity_id
_entity_poly.type
_entity_poly.pdbx_seq_one_letter_code
_entity_poly.pdbx_strand_id
1 'polypeptide(L)'
;MDVDKVRPHGGDVGMIGAEGVAASPRPLVEEDEGINPQNRSPPPAETNYWAEEERVRDMLTKCFDIGILPAGWDIGQLKEDGNKAHFTLNPSLDEIKVKWLKERTVTVIFQEGSKNLPKRIKEDVIRALEDIWMGEGRFDPSVTRGRIRIEPSNVLSYVAKDARVTEWMLQEGETRVTLRGRWHSITFKPWLTKKEIQDTKKEAA
;
A
#
# COMPACT_ATOMS: atom_id res chain seq x y z
N MET A 1 64.06 -6.12 10.27
CA MET A 1 64.03 -6.78 11.59
C MET A 1 62.69 -7.48 11.68
N ASP A 2 62.80 -8.76 11.95
CA ASP A 2 61.78 -9.81 11.93
C ASP A 2 60.90 -9.83 13.19
N VAL A 3 59.89 -10.71 13.15
CA VAL A 3 59.22 -11.40 14.28
C VAL A 3 57.96 -10.76 14.90
N ASP A 4 56.82 -11.24 14.37
CA ASP A 4 55.77 -12.04 15.03
C ASP A 4 54.53 -11.49 15.75
N LYS A 5 53.49 -12.27 15.46
CA LYS A 5 52.10 -12.37 15.90
C LYS A 5 52.04 -13.32 17.11
N VAL A 6 51.05 -13.18 18.01
CA VAL A 6 50.19 -14.26 18.58
C VAL A 6 49.36 -13.79 19.81
N ARG A 7 48.04 -14.00 19.67
CA ARG A 7 46.89 -14.30 20.57
C ARG A 7 46.98 -14.16 22.11
N PRO A 8 45.85 -13.81 22.78
CA PRO A 8 45.59 -14.21 24.16
C PRO A 8 44.81 -15.53 24.27
N HIS A 9 45.39 -16.53 24.93
CA HIS A 9 44.68 -17.50 25.77
C HIS A 9 44.34 -16.77 27.09
N GLY A 10 43.28 -17.01 27.87
CA GLY A 10 42.43 -18.17 28.07
C GLY A 10 42.28 -18.35 29.60
N GLY A 11 41.06 -18.57 30.08
CA GLY A 11 40.81 -19.31 31.33
C GLY A 11 40.72 -18.54 32.66
N ASP A 12 39.51 -18.55 33.22
CA ASP A 12 39.19 -19.13 34.53
C ASP A 12 39.61 -18.42 35.84
N VAL A 13 38.60 -17.94 36.59
CA VAL A 13 38.56 -17.71 38.04
C VAL A 13 37.09 -17.39 38.39
N GLY A 14 36.40 -17.99 39.34
CA GLY A 14 36.71 -19.01 40.33
C GLY A 14 35.48 -19.12 41.26
N MET A 15 34.98 -20.33 41.45
CA MET A 15 33.92 -20.66 42.41
C MET A 15 34.52 -20.75 43.82
N ILE A 16 33.86 -20.14 44.81
CA ILE A 16 34.07 -20.44 46.24
C ILE A 16 32.75 -20.98 46.78
N GLY A 17 32.77 -22.25 47.18
CA GLY A 17 31.69 -22.92 47.88
C GLY A 17 31.71 -22.64 49.38
N ALA A 18 30.54 -22.84 50.00
CA ALA A 18 30.43 -23.15 51.41
C ALA A 18 29.45 -24.32 51.54
N GLU A 19 29.94 -25.40 52.15
CA GLU A 19 29.20 -26.63 52.41
C GLU A 19 28.17 -26.46 53.52
N GLY A 20 27.04 -27.17 53.38
CA GLY A 20 26.05 -27.39 54.43
C GLY A 20 25.27 -28.66 54.14
N VAL A 21 25.35 -29.62 55.05
CA VAL A 21 24.96 -31.03 54.91
C VAL A 21 23.44 -31.26 54.79
N ALA A 22 23.12 -32.33 54.06
CA ALA A 22 21.84 -32.89 53.63
C ALA A 22 20.65 -32.94 54.62
N ALA A 23 19.46 -32.70 54.05
CA ALA A 23 18.23 -33.42 54.37
C ALA A 23 17.39 -33.58 53.08
N SER A 24 17.19 -34.80 52.60
CA SER A 24 16.28 -35.10 51.48
C SER A 24 14.81 -35.04 51.91
N PRO A 25 13.94 -34.40 51.13
CA PRO A 25 12.52 -34.75 51.07
C PRO A 25 12.24 -35.62 49.83
N ARG A 26 11.38 -36.62 50.04
CA ARG A 26 10.86 -37.60 49.06
C ARG A 26 10.22 -36.93 47.84
N PRO A 27 10.12 -37.64 46.68
CA PRO A 27 9.45 -37.12 45.50
C PRO A 27 7.96 -36.95 45.79
N LEU A 28 7.47 -35.71 45.71
CA LEU A 28 6.05 -35.42 45.59
C LEU A 28 5.65 -35.75 44.15
N VAL A 29 4.70 -36.68 44.07
CA VAL A 29 4.01 -37.10 42.87
C VAL A 29 3.40 -35.86 42.21
N GLU A 30 3.61 -35.72 40.90
CA GLU A 30 2.97 -34.71 40.07
C GLU A 30 1.45 -34.87 40.19
N GLU A 31 0.79 -33.92 40.84
CA GLU A 31 -0.64 -33.68 40.62
C GLU A 31 -0.74 -32.76 39.40
N ASP A 32 -1.22 -33.34 38.30
CA ASP A 32 -1.65 -32.71 37.07
C ASP A 32 -2.74 -31.66 37.38
N GLU A 33 -2.32 -30.44 37.73
CA GLU A 33 -3.20 -29.28 37.75
C GLU A 33 -3.59 -28.95 36.31
N GLY A 34 -4.72 -29.52 35.91
CA GLY A 34 -5.36 -29.30 34.62
C GLY A 34 -5.35 -27.82 34.24
N ILE A 35 -4.77 -27.55 33.06
CA ILE A 35 -4.77 -26.25 32.40
C ILE A 35 -6.22 -25.76 32.30
N ASN A 36 -6.63 -24.86 33.19
CA ASN A 36 -7.93 -24.22 33.11
C ASN A 36 -7.96 -23.34 31.84
N PRO A 37 -8.79 -23.67 30.81
CA PRO A 37 -8.80 -22.94 29.55
C PRO A 37 -9.43 -21.53 29.66
N GLN A 38 -9.84 -21.10 30.85
CA GLN A 38 -10.65 -19.89 31.05
C GLN A 38 -9.84 -18.60 31.35
N ASN A 39 -8.50 -18.65 31.43
CA ASN A 39 -7.66 -17.47 31.67
C ASN A 39 -7.09 -16.81 30.40
N ARG A 40 -7.71 -17.01 29.24
CA ARG A 40 -7.31 -16.27 28.03
C ARG A 40 -7.92 -14.88 28.09
N SER A 41 -7.08 -13.85 28.12
CA SER A 41 -7.49 -12.47 27.82
C SER A 41 -8.32 -12.48 26.52
N PRO A 42 -9.38 -11.65 26.42
CA PRO A 42 -10.09 -11.48 25.16
C PRO A 42 -9.10 -11.21 24.03
N PRO A 43 -9.34 -11.72 22.81
CA PRO A 43 -8.54 -11.32 21.66
C PRO A 43 -8.45 -9.79 21.65
N PRO A 44 -7.27 -9.21 21.38
CA PRO A 44 -7.16 -7.77 21.20
C PRO A 44 -8.25 -7.31 20.23
N ALA A 45 -9.06 -6.34 20.64
CA ALA A 45 -10.06 -5.77 19.75
C ALA A 45 -9.32 -5.21 18.53
N GLU A 46 -9.83 -5.50 17.33
CA GLU A 46 -9.28 -4.91 16.10
C GLU A 46 -9.35 -3.39 16.21
N THR A 47 -8.26 -2.71 15.82
CA THR A 47 -8.21 -1.25 15.90
C THR A 47 -9.23 -0.67 14.93
N ASN A 48 -10.15 0.18 15.41
CA ASN A 48 -11.06 0.91 14.53
C ASN A 48 -10.46 2.29 14.20
N TYR A 49 -10.03 2.45 12.96
CA TYR A 49 -9.35 3.65 12.49
C TYR A 49 -10.27 4.79 12.04
N TRP A 50 -11.59 4.61 12.00
CA TRP A 50 -12.50 5.67 11.54
C TRP A 50 -12.43 6.94 12.41
N ALA A 51 -12.13 6.80 13.71
CA ALA A 51 -11.92 7.96 14.59
C ALA A 51 -10.64 8.76 14.26
N GLU A 52 -9.68 8.14 13.57
CA GLU A 52 -8.40 8.72 13.17
C GLU A 52 -8.23 8.72 11.64
N GLU A 53 -9.33 8.87 10.88
CA GLU A 53 -9.33 8.77 9.42
C GLU A 53 -8.24 9.65 8.78
N GLU A 54 -8.13 10.92 9.17
CA GLU A 54 -7.14 11.84 8.60
C GLU A 54 -5.69 11.36 8.86
N ARG A 55 -5.42 10.82 10.04
CA ARG A 55 -4.09 10.27 10.38
C ARG A 55 -3.75 9.05 9.50
N VAL A 56 -4.75 8.21 9.22
CA VAL A 56 -4.60 7.10 8.26
C VAL A 56 -4.36 7.62 6.85
N ARG A 57 -5.10 8.64 6.41
CA ARG A 57 -4.96 9.22 5.07
C ARG A 57 -3.59 9.88 4.86
N ASP A 58 -3.04 10.52 5.89
CA ASP A 58 -1.66 11.03 5.88
C ASP A 58 -0.64 9.90 5.76
N MET A 59 -0.83 8.81 6.50
CA MET A 59 -0.01 7.61 6.39
C MET A 59 -0.08 7.00 4.99
N LEU A 60 -1.29 6.87 4.41
CA LEU A 60 -1.49 6.34 3.07
C LEU A 60 -0.83 7.22 2.00
N THR A 61 -0.86 8.54 2.18
CA THR A 61 -0.18 9.49 1.29
C THR A 61 1.32 9.24 1.30
N LYS A 62 1.94 9.12 2.49
CA LYS A 62 3.37 8.76 2.63
C LYS A 62 3.68 7.40 2.00
N CYS A 63 2.84 6.39 2.27
CA CYS A 63 2.98 5.06 1.66
C CYS A 63 2.96 5.13 0.13
N PHE A 64 2.02 5.90 -0.42
CA PHE A 64 1.85 6.02 -1.87
C PHE A 64 2.97 6.82 -2.52
N ASP A 65 3.48 7.86 -1.87
CA ASP A 65 4.49 8.74 -2.46
C ASP A 65 5.89 8.15 -2.44
N ILE A 66 6.30 7.58 -1.31
CA ILE A 66 7.68 7.13 -1.11
C ILE A 66 7.81 5.62 -0.86
N GLY A 67 6.69 4.88 -0.83
CA GLY A 67 6.70 3.42 -0.68
C GLY A 67 6.99 2.94 0.74
N ILE A 68 6.88 3.82 1.75
CA ILE A 68 7.20 3.52 3.14
C ILE A 68 5.91 3.45 3.96
N LEU A 69 5.64 2.28 4.54
CA LEU A 69 4.63 2.08 5.58
C LEU A 69 5.27 2.33 6.94
N PRO A 70 4.88 3.39 7.68
CA PRO A 70 5.41 3.63 9.02
C PRO A 70 5.11 2.45 9.95
N ALA A 71 5.97 2.24 10.95
CA ALA A 71 5.73 1.23 11.99
C ALA A 71 4.62 1.68 12.97
N GLY A 72 4.11 0.74 13.77
CA GLY A 72 3.15 1.02 14.84
C GLY A 72 1.69 1.09 14.39
N TRP A 73 1.39 0.69 13.15
CA TRP A 73 0.02 0.52 12.66
C TRP A 73 -0.39 -0.95 12.81
N ASP A 74 -1.56 -1.20 13.39
CA ASP A 74 -2.29 -2.45 13.23
C ASP A 74 -2.78 -2.54 11.78
N ILE A 75 -1.95 -3.11 10.92
CA ILE A 75 -2.23 -3.27 9.49
C ILE A 75 -3.11 -4.49 9.22
N GLY A 76 -3.26 -5.41 10.18
CA GLY A 76 -3.92 -6.69 10.00
C GLY A 76 -3.03 -7.87 10.37
N GLN A 77 -3.50 -9.07 10.04
CA GLN A 77 -2.94 -10.33 10.51
C GLN A 77 -2.40 -11.17 9.36
N LEU A 78 -1.19 -11.71 9.54
CA LEU A 78 -0.64 -12.76 8.69
C LEU A 78 -0.94 -14.12 9.31
N LYS A 79 -1.55 -15.02 8.56
CA LYS A 79 -1.81 -16.42 8.93
C LYS A 79 -1.09 -17.33 7.95
N GLU A 80 -0.26 -18.22 8.46
CA GLU A 80 0.44 -19.22 7.64
C GLU A 80 -0.30 -20.56 7.73
N ASP A 81 -0.57 -21.17 6.57
CA ASP A 81 -1.17 -22.49 6.42
C ASP A 81 -0.28 -23.33 5.49
N GLY A 82 0.60 -24.12 6.10
CA GLY A 82 1.61 -24.91 5.41
C GLY A 82 2.55 -24.04 4.57
N ASN A 83 2.44 -24.14 3.24
CA ASN A 83 3.23 -23.36 2.28
C ASN A 83 2.47 -22.14 1.72
N LYS A 84 1.36 -21.74 2.35
CA LYS A 84 0.57 -20.57 1.97
C LYS A 84 0.56 -19.57 3.10
N ALA A 85 0.70 -18.29 2.78
CA ALA A 85 0.52 -17.20 3.71
C ALA A 85 -0.71 -16.39 3.29
N HIS A 86 -1.63 -16.17 4.21
CA HIS A 86 -2.85 -15.38 4.06
C HIS A 86 -2.71 -14.13 4.91
N PHE A 87 -2.72 -12.97 4.27
CA PHE A 87 -2.73 -11.68 4.97
C PHE A 87 -4.14 -11.09 4.92
N THR A 88 -4.73 -10.86 6.09
CA THR A 88 -6.03 -10.21 6.27
C THR A 88 -5.78 -8.80 6.79
N LEU A 89 -6.12 -7.79 5.98
CA LEU A 89 -5.97 -6.39 6.36
C LEU A 89 -6.99 -6.02 7.44
N ASN A 90 -6.65 -5.08 8.32
CA ASN A 90 -7.60 -4.46 9.23
C ASN A 90 -8.79 -3.87 8.43
N PRO A 91 -10.06 -4.22 8.75
CA PRO A 91 -11.21 -3.82 7.94
C PRO A 91 -11.39 -2.31 7.80
N SER A 92 -11.28 -1.56 8.91
CA SER A 92 -11.43 -0.10 8.88
C SER A 92 -10.31 0.58 8.09
N LEU A 93 -9.08 0.05 8.16
CA LEU A 93 -7.97 0.52 7.34
C LEU A 93 -8.22 0.24 5.85
N ASP A 94 -8.73 -0.96 5.51
CA ASP A 94 -9.06 -1.32 4.13
C ASP A 94 -10.09 -0.37 3.53
N GLU A 95 -11.16 -0.08 4.27
CA GLU A 95 -12.22 0.82 3.85
C GLU A 95 -11.70 2.24 3.59
N ILE A 96 -10.94 2.81 4.53
CA ILE A 96 -10.32 4.13 4.38
C ILE A 96 -9.37 4.14 3.18
N LYS A 97 -8.54 3.09 3.02
CA LYS A 97 -7.63 2.95 1.88
C LYS A 97 -8.38 2.91 0.55
N VAL A 98 -9.45 2.14 0.45
CA VAL A 98 -10.27 2.05 -0.76
C VAL A 98 -10.91 3.40 -1.08
N LYS A 99 -11.46 4.09 -0.07
CA LYS A 99 -12.03 5.43 -0.22
C LYS A 99 -10.97 6.44 -0.71
N TRP A 100 -9.81 6.48 -0.05
CA TRP A 100 -8.68 7.35 -0.38
C TRP A 100 -8.15 7.12 -1.81
N LEU A 101 -8.06 5.85 -2.25
CA LEU A 101 -7.65 5.50 -3.61
C LEU A 101 -8.69 5.91 -4.66
N LYS A 102 -9.99 5.71 -4.39
CA LYS A 102 -11.07 6.08 -5.32
C LYS A 102 -11.10 7.58 -5.57
N GLU A 103 -10.96 8.39 -4.52
CA GLU A 103 -10.92 9.86 -4.62
C GLU A 103 -9.73 10.34 -5.48
N ARG A 104 -8.66 9.56 -5.54
CA ARG A 104 -7.43 9.86 -6.28
C ARG A 104 -7.32 9.14 -7.61
N THR A 105 -8.31 8.36 -8.02
CA THR A 105 -8.24 7.61 -9.29
C THR A 105 -9.26 8.11 -10.30
N VAL A 106 -8.77 8.44 -11.50
CA VAL A 106 -9.58 8.75 -12.69
C VAL A 106 -9.45 7.60 -13.69
N THR A 107 -10.58 7.15 -14.20
CA THR A 107 -10.63 6.28 -15.37
C THR A 107 -10.56 7.14 -16.63
N VAL A 108 -9.51 6.96 -17.41
CA VAL A 108 -9.26 7.66 -18.67
C VAL A 108 -9.70 6.75 -19.81
N ILE A 109 -10.57 7.26 -20.68
CA ILE A 109 -11.13 6.51 -21.81
C ILE A 109 -10.71 7.20 -23.11
N PHE A 110 -9.95 6.50 -23.93
CA PHE A 110 -9.60 6.93 -25.28
C PHE A 110 -10.78 6.63 -26.21
N GLN A 111 -11.36 7.67 -26.79
CA GLN A 111 -12.56 7.59 -27.62
C GLN A 111 -12.24 7.05 -29.02
N GLU A 112 -13.26 6.98 -29.88
CA GLU A 112 -13.14 6.53 -31.26
C GLU A 112 -12.01 7.26 -32.02
N GLY A 113 -11.29 6.51 -32.88
CA GLY A 113 -10.04 6.97 -33.50
C GLY A 113 -8.80 6.91 -32.58
N SER A 114 -8.99 6.77 -31.27
CA SER A 114 -7.91 6.76 -30.25
C SER A 114 -7.79 5.41 -29.52
N LYS A 115 -8.77 4.52 -29.70
CA LYS A 115 -8.84 3.21 -29.03
C LYS A 115 -7.58 2.35 -29.23
N ASN A 116 -7.07 2.36 -30.47
CA ASN A 116 -5.95 1.54 -30.92
C ASN A 116 -4.58 2.20 -30.75
N LEU A 117 -4.50 3.33 -30.03
CA LEU A 117 -3.20 3.93 -29.73
C LEU A 117 -2.32 2.96 -28.94
N PRO A 118 -1.02 2.85 -29.27
CA PRO A 118 -0.07 2.06 -28.49
C PRO A 118 -0.06 2.50 -27.03
N LYS A 119 0.16 1.56 -26.10
CA LYS A 119 0.18 1.82 -24.65
C LYS A 119 1.10 2.99 -24.28
N ARG A 120 2.31 3.02 -24.84
CA ARG A 120 3.27 4.11 -24.65
C ARG A 120 2.72 5.48 -25.07
N ILE A 121 2.02 5.55 -26.20
CA ILE A 121 1.41 6.81 -26.65
C ILE A 121 0.29 7.26 -25.70
N LYS A 122 -0.51 6.31 -25.17
CA LYS A 122 -1.53 6.62 -24.16
C LYS A 122 -0.90 7.18 -22.87
N GLU A 123 0.23 6.62 -22.43
CA GLU A 123 0.99 7.16 -21.30
C GLU A 123 1.54 8.56 -21.60
N ASP A 124 2.19 8.74 -22.75
CA ASP A 124 2.79 10.02 -23.16
C ASP A 124 1.74 11.14 -23.24
N VAL A 125 0.52 10.83 -23.66
CA VAL A 125 -0.61 11.76 -23.64
C VAL A 125 -0.93 12.24 -22.23
N ILE A 126 -0.99 11.33 -21.25
CA ILE A 126 -1.22 11.72 -19.85
C ILE A 126 -0.03 12.53 -19.33
N ARG A 127 1.21 12.14 -19.66
CA ARG A 127 2.40 12.90 -19.27
C ARG A 127 2.40 14.32 -19.84
N ALA A 128 1.95 14.50 -21.09
CA ALA A 128 1.83 15.82 -21.69
C ALA A 128 0.77 16.68 -20.98
N LEU A 129 -0.37 16.10 -20.59
CA LEU A 129 -1.36 16.79 -19.76
C LEU A 129 -0.77 17.19 -18.41
N GLU A 130 0.04 16.32 -17.80
CA GLU A 130 0.78 16.65 -16.58
C GLU A 130 1.74 17.82 -16.76
N ASP A 131 2.51 17.82 -17.84
CA ASP A 131 3.46 18.89 -18.14
C ASP A 131 2.78 20.24 -18.36
N ILE A 132 1.58 20.25 -18.95
CA ILE A 132 0.79 21.47 -19.14
C ILE A 132 0.38 22.06 -17.79
N TRP A 133 -0.33 21.30 -16.94
CA TRP A 133 -0.82 21.87 -15.68
C TRP A 133 0.31 22.19 -14.69
N MET A 134 1.44 21.47 -14.75
CA MET A 134 2.64 21.80 -13.98
C MET A 134 3.26 23.11 -14.49
N GLY A 135 3.38 23.28 -15.81
CA GLY A 135 3.92 24.50 -16.42
C GLY A 135 3.06 25.74 -16.18
N GLU A 136 1.74 25.56 -16.08
CA GLU A 136 0.78 26.62 -15.75
C GLU A 136 0.77 26.97 -14.24
N GLY A 137 1.43 26.19 -13.39
CA GLY A 137 1.37 26.37 -11.93
C GLY A 137 -0.05 26.20 -11.38
N ARG A 138 -0.84 25.30 -11.98
CA ARG A 138 -2.27 25.14 -11.68
C ARG A 138 -2.54 24.56 -10.29
N PHE A 139 -1.57 23.83 -9.76
CA PHE A 139 -1.59 23.22 -8.42
C PHE A 139 -0.35 23.63 -7.63
N ASP A 140 -0.32 23.26 -6.35
CA ASP A 140 0.85 23.50 -5.49
C ASP A 140 2.11 22.87 -6.10
N PRO A 141 3.27 23.55 -6.09
CA PRO A 141 4.52 23.03 -6.68
C PRO A 141 4.99 21.68 -6.12
N SER A 142 4.54 21.29 -4.92
CA SER A 142 4.83 19.98 -4.32
C SER A 142 4.04 18.83 -4.97
N VAL A 143 2.95 19.14 -5.69
CA VAL A 143 2.15 18.15 -6.41
C VAL A 143 2.96 17.61 -7.59
N THR A 144 3.44 16.38 -7.43
CA THR A 144 4.21 15.68 -8.47
C THR A 144 3.31 14.79 -9.31
N ARG A 145 3.88 14.28 -10.41
CA ARG A 145 3.19 13.39 -11.35
C ARG A 145 2.55 12.18 -10.65
N GLY A 146 1.36 11.81 -11.13
CA GLY A 146 0.63 10.63 -10.71
C GLY A 146 1.19 9.33 -11.28
N ARG A 147 0.55 8.24 -10.86
CA ARG A 147 0.83 6.88 -11.32
C ARG A 147 -0.14 6.50 -12.44
N ILE A 148 0.39 5.87 -13.48
CA ILE A 148 -0.40 5.39 -14.62
C ILE A 148 -0.45 3.86 -14.55
N ARG A 149 -1.66 3.31 -14.62
CA ARG A 149 -1.89 1.88 -14.80
C ARG A 149 -2.57 1.66 -16.15
N ILE A 150 -1.88 0.94 -17.03
CA ILE A 150 -2.46 0.56 -18.31
C ILE A 150 -3.40 -0.61 -18.10
N GLU A 151 -4.68 -0.34 -18.32
CA GLU A 151 -5.70 -1.37 -18.41
C GLU A 151 -5.76 -1.94 -19.83
N PRO A 152 -6.31 -3.16 -20.03
CA PRO A 152 -6.60 -3.66 -21.36
C PRO A 152 -7.52 -2.69 -22.11
N SER A 153 -7.44 -2.67 -23.45
CA SER A 153 -8.29 -1.83 -24.32
C SER A 153 -7.87 -0.35 -24.41
N ASN A 154 -8.84 0.51 -24.69
CA ASN A 154 -8.84 1.96 -24.78
C ASN A 154 -8.96 2.66 -23.41
N VAL A 155 -8.65 1.97 -22.31
CA VAL A 155 -8.84 2.48 -20.95
C VAL A 155 -7.52 2.49 -20.19
N LEU A 156 -7.35 3.49 -19.34
CA LEU A 156 -6.20 3.68 -18.46
C LEU A 156 -6.72 4.14 -17.10
N SER A 157 -6.10 3.68 -16.02
CA SER A 157 -6.36 4.22 -14.67
C SER A 157 -5.22 5.18 -14.31
N TYR A 158 -5.56 6.43 -14.03
CA TYR A 158 -4.62 7.44 -13.57
C TYR A 158 -4.86 7.68 -12.08
N VAL A 159 -3.82 7.53 -11.25
CA VAL A 159 -3.88 7.75 -9.80
C VAL A 159 -3.07 8.99 -9.48
N ALA A 160 -3.75 10.10 -9.16
CA ALA A 160 -3.10 11.33 -8.76
C ALA A 160 -2.56 11.25 -7.33
N LYS A 161 -1.51 12.03 -7.04
CA LYS A 161 -1.00 12.19 -5.68
C LYS A 161 -1.90 13.09 -4.82
N ASP A 162 -2.49 14.10 -5.47
CA ASP A 162 -3.43 15.04 -4.86
C ASP A 162 -4.83 14.86 -5.47
N ALA A 163 -5.86 14.82 -4.62
CA ALA A 163 -7.26 14.66 -5.04
C ALA A 163 -7.79 15.88 -5.82
N ARG A 164 -7.16 17.06 -5.69
CA ARG A 164 -7.52 18.25 -6.48
C ARG A 164 -7.23 18.05 -7.97
N VAL A 165 -6.23 17.23 -8.31
CA VAL A 165 -5.91 16.90 -9.71
C VAL A 165 -6.99 16.01 -10.29
N THR A 166 -7.47 15.01 -9.54
CA THR A 166 -8.57 14.16 -10.00
C THR A 166 -9.88 14.92 -10.10
N GLU A 167 -10.20 15.76 -9.12
CA GLU A 167 -11.36 16.64 -9.18
C GLU A 167 -11.33 17.52 -10.43
N TRP A 168 -10.19 18.16 -10.72
CA TRP A 168 -10.04 18.96 -11.94
C TRP A 168 -10.22 18.13 -13.21
N MET A 169 -9.58 16.96 -13.33
CA MET A 169 -9.74 16.11 -14.52
C MET A 169 -11.21 15.69 -14.72
N LEU A 170 -11.93 15.40 -13.64
CA LEU A 170 -13.35 15.05 -13.70
C LEU A 170 -14.24 16.26 -14.08
N GLN A 171 -13.90 17.46 -13.60
CA GLN A 171 -14.57 18.71 -14.00
C GLN A 171 -14.33 19.05 -15.47
N GLU A 172 -13.12 18.81 -15.98
CA GLU A 172 -12.78 18.98 -17.39
C GLU A 172 -13.64 18.02 -18.25
N GLY A 173 -13.82 16.78 -17.77
CA GLY A 173 -14.74 15.78 -18.33
C GLY A 173 -14.25 15.15 -19.65
N GLU A 174 -13.83 15.98 -20.61
CA GLU A 174 -13.27 15.56 -21.89
C GLU A 174 -12.15 16.51 -22.32
N THR A 175 -11.12 15.97 -22.96
CA THR A 175 -10.09 16.78 -23.61
C THR A 175 -9.74 16.21 -24.98
N ARG A 176 -9.13 17.05 -25.83
CA ARG A 176 -8.68 16.66 -27.17
C ARG A 176 -7.20 16.95 -27.31
N VAL A 177 -6.46 15.96 -27.78
CA VAL A 177 -5.01 16.08 -28.04
C VAL A 177 -4.74 15.83 -29.51
N THR A 178 -3.79 16.57 -30.09
CA THR A 178 -3.35 16.33 -31.46
C THR A 178 -2.17 15.36 -31.45
N LEU A 179 -2.30 14.20 -32.10
CA LEU A 179 -1.21 13.26 -32.33
C LEU A 179 -1.01 13.09 -33.83
N ARG A 180 0.19 13.40 -34.34
CA ARG A 180 0.53 13.29 -35.78
C ARG A 180 -0.49 13.98 -36.70
N GLY A 181 -0.98 15.15 -36.30
CA GLY A 181 -1.96 15.94 -37.06
C GLY A 181 -3.40 15.42 -37.00
N ARG A 182 -3.71 14.42 -36.16
CA ARG A 182 -5.07 13.93 -35.91
C ARG A 182 -5.50 14.27 -34.49
N TRP A 183 -6.76 14.71 -34.36
CA TRP A 183 -7.36 14.94 -33.05
C TRP A 183 -7.82 13.63 -32.43
N HIS A 184 -7.45 13.43 -31.18
CA HIS A 184 -7.83 12.29 -30.35
C HIS A 184 -8.61 12.79 -29.14
N SER A 185 -9.85 12.34 -28.99
CA SER A 185 -10.69 12.64 -27.83
C SER A 185 -10.44 11.65 -26.69
N ILE A 186 -10.43 12.19 -25.48
CA ILE A 186 -10.18 11.49 -24.23
C ILE A 186 -11.21 11.94 -23.22
N THR A 187 -11.88 10.99 -22.58
CA THR A 187 -12.88 11.28 -21.54
C THR A 187 -12.36 10.85 -20.18
N PHE A 188 -12.65 11.66 -19.17
CA PHE A 188 -12.36 11.40 -17.78
C PHE A 188 -13.63 10.96 -17.06
N LYS A 189 -13.56 9.83 -16.37
CA LYS A 189 -14.65 9.30 -15.55
C LYS A 189 -14.14 9.00 -14.14
N PRO A 190 -15.01 9.05 -13.11
CA PRO A 190 -14.68 8.54 -11.79
C PRO A 190 -14.20 7.08 -11.88
N TRP A 191 -13.49 6.61 -10.86
CA TRP A 191 -13.01 5.23 -10.82
C TRP A 191 -14.12 4.22 -11.13
N LEU A 192 -13.91 3.42 -12.19
CA LEU A 192 -14.82 2.36 -12.62
C LEU A 192 -14.29 0.98 -12.20
N THR A 193 -15.19 0.11 -11.76
CA THR A 193 -14.93 -1.32 -11.58
C THR A 193 -14.65 -2.00 -12.93
N LYS A 194 -14.03 -3.18 -12.89
CA LYS A 194 -13.79 -3.98 -14.12
C LYS A 194 -15.06 -4.25 -14.91
N LYS A 195 -16.19 -4.46 -14.23
CA LYS A 195 -17.50 -4.69 -14.85
C LYS A 195 -17.99 -3.43 -15.55
N GLU A 196 -17.93 -2.28 -14.88
CA GLU A 196 -18.31 -0.99 -15.48
C GLU A 196 -17.41 -0.64 -16.67
N ILE A 197 -16.10 -0.88 -16.57
CA ILE A 197 -15.17 -0.73 -17.71
C ILE A 197 -15.59 -1.62 -18.89
N GLN A 198 -16.07 -2.84 -18.64
CA GLN A 198 -16.57 -3.73 -19.71
C GLN A 198 -17.88 -3.23 -20.32
N ASP A 199 -18.75 -2.62 -19.53
CA ASP A 199 -20.03 -2.10 -20.01
C ASP A 199 -19.84 -0.78 -20.78
N THR A 200 -18.96 0.12 -20.34
CA THR A 200 -18.59 1.34 -21.10
C THR A 200 -17.98 1.00 -22.47
N LYS A 201 -17.34 -0.17 -22.63
CA LYS A 201 -16.88 -0.63 -23.95
C LYS A 201 -18.02 -0.88 -24.93
N LYS A 202 -19.20 -1.31 -24.45
CA LYS A 202 -20.37 -1.59 -25.29
C LYS A 202 -21.04 -0.30 -25.75
N GLU A 203 -20.98 0.74 -24.94
CA GLU A 203 -21.56 2.07 -25.25
C GLU A 203 -20.68 2.91 -26.16
N ALA A 204 -19.35 2.74 -26.06
CA ALA A 204 -18.40 3.43 -26.92
C ALA A 204 -18.18 2.74 -28.27
N ALA A 205 -18.78 1.57 -28.53
CA ALA A 205 -18.66 0.79 -29.77
C ALA A 205 -19.70 1.22 -30.80
#